data_AF-A0A7S7NTY2-F1
#
_entry.id   AF-A0A7S7NTY2-F1
#
_cell.length_a   1.000
_cell.length_b   1.000
_cell.length_c   1.000
_cell.angle_alpha   90.00
_cell.angle_beta   90.00
_cell.angle_gamma   90.00
#
_symmetry.space_group_name_H-M   'P 1'
#
loop_
_entity.id
_entity.type
_entity.pdbx_description
1 polymer ?
#
loop_
_entity_poly.entity_id
_entity_poly.type
_entity_poly.pdbx_seq_one_letter_code
_entity_poly.pdbx_strand_id
1 'polypeptide(L)'
;MDELQALPPARDFVDAERDTAREQITAAWQLHVERLQEQIERGWQENIERVFEERFAALRAGFEAEIETRTAARVAEASDRVRAASLRVMSERLNQTARRLDQAEDGHTWAAALLDGAAAYASRAILFSVINGELQYEDHRSNEEQGLADVLDGRIALSDAPAFGSVLETMDAVICMATAGEISARLADVLGSSEDRRVSLLPVIVGQSQGKRRVAAILYAENDSEPIDVNVLEVITAIAGNTLDARQASQRQATSAPAGNLMSIAPVVALPVAAPAATGPDWSKLPREEQELHAKAQRFARVRVAEMRLYQAQAVRQGREDARLYVALRGEMDRGRAQFKHEFLHIPSMIDYFHMELVRTLANDDASLLGPEYPGPLV
;
A
#
# COMPACT_ATOMS: atom_id res chain seq x y z
N MET A 1 -47.83 -73.47 102.40
CA MET A 1 -49.15 -72.83 102.49
C MET A 1 -48.93 -71.33 102.44
N ASP A 2 -49.19 -70.63 101.37
CA ASP A 2 -49.58 -71.04 100.02
C ASP A 2 -49.30 -69.84 99.12
N GLU A 3 -48.89 -70.14 97.90
CA GLU A 3 -48.58 -69.23 96.81
C GLU A 3 -49.75 -68.30 96.47
N LEU A 4 -49.44 -67.06 96.08
CA LEU A 4 -49.79 -66.53 94.74
C LEU A 4 -49.26 -65.11 94.61
N GLN A 5 -48.00 -65.06 94.19
CA GLN A 5 -47.36 -63.90 93.61
C GLN A 5 -48.14 -63.53 92.35
N ALA A 6 -48.99 -62.51 92.44
CA ALA A 6 -49.68 -61.96 91.29
C ALA A 6 -48.65 -61.33 90.35
N LEU A 7 -48.20 -62.12 89.37
CA LEU A 7 -47.49 -61.64 88.20
C LEU A 7 -48.31 -60.49 87.60
N PRO A 8 -47.71 -59.31 87.32
CA PRO A 8 -48.40 -58.27 86.56
C PRO A 8 -48.89 -58.90 85.25
N PRO A 9 -50.12 -58.59 84.79
CA PRO A 9 -50.68 -59.27 83.62
C PRO A 9 -49.71 -59.08 82.46
N ALA A 10 -49.40 -60.16 81.73
CA ALA A 10 -48.41 -60.16 80.64
C ALA A 10 -48.62 -59.06 79.57
N ARG A 11 -49.81 -58.44 79.53
CA ARG A 11 -50.08 -57.22 78.75
C ARG A 11 -49.28 -56.01 79.21
N ASP A 12 -49.14 -55.77 80.52
CA ASP A 12 -48.46 -54.58 81.07
C ASP A 12 -46.95 -54.61 80.79
N PHE A 13 -46.33 -55.80 80.77
CA PHE A 13 -44.92 -55.97 80.40
C PHE A 13 -44.68 -55.73 78.90
N VAL A 14 -45.54 -56.28 78.04
CA VAL A 14 -45.42 -56.12 76.58
C VAL A 14 -45.67 -54.66 76.16
N ASP A 15 -46.61 -53.97 76.82
CA ASP A 15 -46.86 -52.56 76.56
C ASP A 15 -45.69 -51.68 77.06
N ALA A 16 -45.08 -51.99 78.20
CA ALA A 16 -43.88 -51.30 78.69
C ALA A 16 -42.64 -51.49 77.79
N GLU A 17 -42.41 -52.71 77.29
CA GLU A 17 -41.34 -53.00 76.33
C GLU A 17 -41.59 -52.29 74.98
N ARG A 18 -42.86 -52.23 74.55
CA ARG A 18 -43.26 -51.51 73.33
C ARG A 18 -43.02 -50.01 73.46
N ASP A 19 -43.31 -49.42 74.62
CA ASP A 19 -43.07 -48.00 74.87
C ASP A 19 -41.57 -47.70 74.96
N THR A 20 -40.79 -48.57 75.60
CA THR A 20 -39.32 -48.47 75.62
C THR A 20 -38.73 -48.55 74.21
N ALA A 21 -39.20 -49.49 73.38
CA ALA A 21 -38.78 -49.61 71.99
C ALA A 21 -39.15 -48.37 71.16
N ARG A 22 -40.33 -47.78 71.40
CA ARG A 22 -40.74 -46.51 70.77
C ARG A 22 -39.86 -45.34 71.18
N GLU A 23 -39.52 -45.22 72.45
CA GLU A 23 -38.61 -44.19 72.96
C GLU A 23 -37.22 -44.35 72.35
N GLN A 24 -36.70 -45.58 72.28
CA GLN A 24 -35.41 -45.88 71.65
C GLN A 24 -35.40 -45.54 70.15
N ILE A 25 -36.46 -45.91 69.42
CA ILE A 25 -36.59 -45.56 67.99
C ILE A 25 -36.67 -44.04 67.81
N THR A 26 -37.40 -43.35 68.69
CA THR A 26 -37.54 -41.88 68.64
C THR A 26 -36.20 -41.20 68.91
N ALA A 27 -35.45 -41.66 69.91
CA ALA A 27 -34.12 -41.15 70.23
C ALA A 27 -33.09 -41.44 69.12
N ALA A 28 -33.13 -42.64 68.53
CA ALA A 28 -32.27 -43.00 67.40
C ALA A 28 -32.60 -42.16 66.16
N TRP A 29 -33.89 -41.87 65.92
CA TRP A 29 -34.33 -40.99 64.84
C TRP A 29 -33.85 -39.55 65.06
N GLN A 30 -33.96 -39.00 66.27
CA GLN A 30 -33.47 -37.66 66.60
C GLN A 30 -31.96 -37.53 66.35
N LEU A 31 -31.16 -38.50 66.81
CA LEU A 31 -29.72 -38.49 66.62
C LEU A 31 -29.33 -38.64 65.14
N HIS A 32 -30.11 -39.38 64.36
CA HIS A 32 -29.93 -39.48 62.92
C HIS A 32 -30.24 -38.16 62.20
N VAL A 33 -31.32 -37.47 62.61
CA VAL A 33 -31.69 -36.15 62.07
C VAL A 33 -30.62 -35.10 62.39
N GLU A 34 -30.12 -35.06 63.63
CA GLU A 34 -29.05 -34.14 64.02
C GLU A 34 -27.76 -34.39 63.22
N ARG A 35 -27.38 -35.66 63.06
CA ARG A 35 -26.21 -36.02 62.25
C ARG A 35 -26.37 -35.62 60.78
N LEU A 36 -27.55 -35.83 60.21
CA LEU A 36 -27.85 -35.40 58.83
C LEU A 36 -27.82 -33.87 58.70
N GLN A 37 -28.37 -33.14 59.68
CA GLN A 37 -28.30 -31.68 59.71
C GLN A 37 -26.86 -31.18 59.78
N GLU A 38 -26.03 -31.71 60.68
CA GLU A 38 -24.61 -31.34 60.79
C GLU A 38 -23.82 -31.63 59.50
N GLN A 39 -24.07 -32.79 58.86
CA GLN A 39 -23.41 -33.15 57.60
C GLN A 39 -23.84 -32.26 56.45
N ILE A 40 -25.14 -31.93 56.37
CA ILE A 40 -25.65 -31.02 55.35
C ILE A 40 -25.11 -29.61 55.60
N GLU A 41 -25.18 -29.07 56.81
CA GLU A 41 -24.72 -27.70 57.09
C GLU A 41 -23.23 -27.51 56.77
N ARG A 42 -22.37 -28.41 57.24
CA ARG A 42 -20.91 -28.31 56.98
C ARG A 42 -20.56 -28.58 55.51
N GLY A 43 -21.07 -29.69 54.96
CA GLY A 43 -20.72 -30.09 53.60
C GLY A 43 -21.35 -29.21 52.53
N TRP A 44 -22.55 -28.67 52.77
CA TRP A 44 -23.24 -27.80 51.82
C TRP A 44 -22.64 -26.40 51.79
N GLN A 45 -22.28 -25.82 52.95
CA GLN A 45 -21.68 -24.50 53.01
C GLN A 45 -20.31 -24.47 52.31
N GLU A 46 -19.41 -25.41 52.63
CA GLU A 46 -18.09 -25.50 51.99
C GLU A 46 -18.20 -25.79 50.48
N ASN A 47 -19.12 -26.66 50.08
CA ASN A 47 -19.30 -26.99 48.67
C ASN A 47 -19.90 -25.83 47.87
N ILE A 48 -20.81 -25.06 48.45
CA ILE A 48 -21.33 -23.84 47.83
C ILE A 48 -20.21 -22.82 47.66
N GLU A 49 -19.45 -22.54 48.72
CA GLU A 49 -18.36 -21.55 48.67
C GLU A 49 -17.32 -21.94 47.62
N ARG A 50 -16.91 -23.22 47.58
CA ARG A 50 -16.01 -23.75 46.56
C ARG A 50 -16.56 -23.58 45.13
N VAL A 51 -17.82 -23.95 44.90
CA VAL A 51 -18.45 -23.81 43.58
C VAL A 51 -18.55 -22.33 43.19
N PHE A 52 -18.86 -21.44 44.13
CA PHE A 52 -18.89 -20.00 43.88
C PHE A 52 -17.51 -19.47 43.49
N GLU A 53 -16.47 -19.78 44.25
CA GLU A 53 -15.09 -19.35 43.96
C GLU A 53 -14.60 -19.89 42.61
N GLU A 54 -14.81 -21.18 42.32
CA GLU A 54 -14.45 -21.78 41.03
C GLU A 54 -15.16 -21.07 39.85
N ARG A 55 -16.46 -20.75 40.02
CA ARG A 55 -17.24 -20.05 38.99
C ARG A 55 -16.78 -18.62 38.80
N PHE A 56 -16.50 -17.89 39.87
CA PHE A 56 -16.01 -16.51 39.79
C PHE A 56 -14.59 -16.43 39.24
N ALA A 57 -13.72 -17.39 39.58
CA ALA A 57 -12.39 -17.51 39.00
C ALA A 57 -12.46 -17.76 37.49
N ALA A 58 -13.32 -18.69 37.05
CA ALA A 58 -13.55 -18.96 35.63
C ALA A 58 -14.12 -17.73 34.90
N LEU A 59 -15.06 -17.01 35.51
CA LEU A 59 -15.61 -15.77 34.95
C LEU A 59 -14.54 -14.69 34.82
N ARG A 60 -13.68 -14.51 35.84
CA ARG A 60 -12.57 -13.55 35.81
C ARG A 60 -11.59 -13.87 34.69
N ALA A 61 -11.18 -15.13 34.57
CA ALA A 61 -10.29 -15.57 33.50
C ALA A 61 -10.91 -15.37 32.11
N GLY A 62 -12.20 -15.70 31.94
CA GLY A 62 -12.91 -15.48 30.69
C GLY A 62 -13.04 -14.00 30.32
N PHE A 63 -13.28 -13.15 31.32
CA PHE A 63 -13.34 -11.70 31.13
C PHE A 63 -11.98 -11.09 30.75
N GLU A 64 -10.89 -11.54 31.39
CA GLU A 64 -9.53 -11.10 31.07
C GLU A 64 -9.13 -11.50 29.65
N ALA A 65 -9.41 -12.75 29.25
CA ALA A 65 -9.16 -13.23 27.89
C ALA A 65 -9.99 -12.47 26.82
N GLU A 66 -11.24 -12.13 27.14
CA GLU A 66 -12.09 -11.33 26.25
C GLU A 66 -11.57 -9.88 26.11
N ILE A 67 -11.09 -9.27 27.20
CA ILE A 67 -10.44 -7.95 27.15
C ILE A 67 -9.17 -8.02 26.30
N GLU A 68 -8.32 -9.01 26.51
CA GLU A 68 -7.08 -9.19 25.73
C GLU A 68 -7.40 -9.35 24.25
N THR A 69 -8.39 -10.17 23.90
CA THR A 69 -8.83 -10.37 22.52
C THR A 69 -9.34 -9.07 21.89
N ARG A 70 -10.18 -8.32 22.61
CA ARG A 70 -10.73 -7.05 22.10
C ARG A 70 -9.68 -5.96 21.99
N THR A 71 -8.75 -5.89 22.94
CA THR A 71 -7.67 -4.90 22.90
C THR A 71 -6.71 -5.21 21.76
N ALA A 72 -6.31 -6.46 21.57
CA ALA A 72 -5.52 -6.90 20.43
C ALA A 72 -6.20 -6.57 19.09
N ALA A 73 -7.50 -6.86 18.97
CA ALA A 73 -8.27 -6.54 17.76
C ALA A 73 -8.31 -5.02 17.48
N ARG A 74 -8.52 -4.20 18.51
CA ARG A 74 -8.53 -2.72 18.36
C ARG A 74 -7.16 -2.16 17.99
N VAL A 75 -6.09 -2.71 18.55
CA VAL A 75 -4.71 -2.33 18.21
C VAL A 75 -4.38 -2.70 16.77
N ALA A 76 -4.74 -3.92 16.34
CA ALA A 76 -4.56 -4.37 14.96
C ALA A 76 -5.32 -3.45 13.98
N GLU A 77 -6.59 -3.17 14.26
CA GLU A 77 -7.40 -2.28 13.41
C GLU A 77 -6.84 -0.85 13.36
N ALA A 78 -6.38 -0.31 14.51
CA ALA A 78 -5.74 1.00 14.55
C ALA A 78 -4.44 1.03 13.75
N SER A 79 -3.61 0.00 13.86
CA SER A 79 -2.37 -0.17 13.10
C SER A 79 -2.63 -0.22 11.59
N ASP A 80 -3.63 -1.00 11.17
CA ASP A 80 -4.02 -1.09 9.76
C ASP A 80 -4.49 0.26 9.21
N ARG A 81 -5.27 1.03 9.99
CA ARG A 81 -5.68 2.38 9.59
C ARG A 81 -4.50 3.32 9.44
N VAL A 82 -3.54 3.30 10.37
CA VAL A 82 -2.31 4.12 10.29
C VAL A 82 -1.47 3.74 9.08
N ARG A 83 -1.30 2.43 8.81
CA ARG A 83 -0.57 1.94 7.63
C ARG A 83 -1.24 2.37 6.33
N ALA A 84 -2.56 2.21 6.22
CA ALA A 84 -3.32 2.62 5.04
C ALA A 84 -3.26 4.14 4.80
N ALA A 85 -3.33 4.94 5.86
CA ALA A 85 -3.18 6.39 5.78
C ALA A 85 -1.77 6.79 5.31
N SER A 86 -0.73 6.16 5.87
CA SER A 86 0.68 6.41 5.51
C SER A 86 0.95 6.08 4.04
N LEU A 87 0.45 4.93 3.56
CA LEU A 87 0.54 4.53 2.15
C LEU A 87 -0.16 5.53 1.22
N ARG A 88 -1.32 6.07 1.63
CA ARG A 88 -2.03 7.09 0.85
C ARG A 88 -1.21 8.38 0.75
N VAL A 89 -0.66 8.87 1.86
CA VAL A 89 0.17 10.10 1.88
C VAL A 89 1.42 9.92 1.01
N MET A 90 2.12 8.79 1.14
CA MET A 90 3.30 8.48 0.33
C MET A 90 2.95 8.43 -1.17
N SER A 91 1.86 7.74 -1.53
CA SER A 91 1.41 7.63 -2.93
C SER A 91 1.04 8.99 -3.52
N GLU A 92 0.40 9.86 -2.73
CA GLU A 92 0.06 11.22 -3.14
C GLU A 92 1.32 12.06 -3.40
N ARG A 93 2.30 12.01 -2.49
CA ARG A 93 3.60 12.71 -2.65
C ARG A 93 4.37 12.23 -3.87
N LEU A 94 4.44 10.91 -4.09
CA LEU A 94 5.08 10.34 -5.28
C LEU A 94 4.40 10.78 -6.57
N ASN A 95 3.07 10.71 -6.62
CA ASN A 95 2.30 11.16 -7.78
C ASN A 95 2.47 12.68 -8.03
N GLN A 96 2.52 13.50 -6.98
CA GLN A 96 2.79 14.94 -7.11
C GLN A 96 4.20 15.20 -7.65
N THR A 97 5.21 14.52 -7.12
CA THR A 97 6.60 14.62 -7.59
C THR A 97 6.71 14.23 -9.06
N ALA A 98 6.12 13.09 -9.45
CA ALA A 98 6.10 12.62 -10.84
C ALA A 98 5.47 13.63 -11.79
N ARG A 99 4.32 14.23 -11.42
CA ARG A 99 3.66 15.26 -12.23
C ARG A 99 4.51 16.52 -12.38
N ARG A 100 5.16 16.97 -11.29
CA ARG A 100 6.02 18.15 -11.33
C ARG A 100 7.25 17.93 -12.21
N LEU A 101 7.85 16.74 -12.15
CA LEU A 101 8.97 16.36 -13.01
C LEU A 101 8.59 16.32 -14.49
N ASP A 102 7.42 15.75 -14.81
CA ASP A 102 6.88 15.67 -16.17
C ASP A 102 6.52 17.06 -16.74
N GLN A 103 5.96 17.94 -15.91
CA GLN A 103 5.51 19.28 -16.31
C GLN A 103 6.60 20.36 -16.26
N ALA A 104 7.77 20.07 -15.69
CA ALA A 104 8.84 21.04 -15.58
C ALA A 104 9.24 21.54 -16.97
N GLU A 105 9.34 22.86 -17.16
CA GLU A 105 9.62 23.47 -18.47
C GLU A 105 11.13 23.57 -18.75
N ASP A 106 11.95 23.83 -17.73
CA ASP A 106 13.40 23.98 -17.81
C ASP A 106 14.16 23.01 -16.87
N GLY A 107 15.50 23.05 -16.91
CA GLY A 107 16.34 22.20 -16.06
C GLY A 107 16.25 22.58 -14.58
N HIS A 108 16.10 23.87 -14.28
CA HIS A 108 16.03 24.39 -12.92
C HIS A 108 14.74 23.94 -12.20
N THR A 109 13.59 24.10 -12.84
CA THR A 109 12.28 23.65 -12.32
C THR A 109 12.25 22.13 -12.16
N TRP A 110 12.91 21.39 -13.08
CA TRP A 110 13.04 19.94 -12.98
C TRP A 110 13.91 19.53 -11.77
N ALA A 111 15.06 20.20 -11.58
CA ALA A 111 15.94 19.97 -10.44
C ALA A 111 15.23 20.29 -9.12
N ALA A 112 14.50 21.40 -9.06
CA ALA A 112 13.70 21.78 -7.90
C ALA A 112 12.60 20.74 -7.61
N ALA A 113 11.91 20.21 -8.63
CA ALA A 113 10.90 19.16 -8.44
C ALA A 113 11.49 17.85 -7.91
N LEU A 114 12.67 17.44 -8.41
CA LEU A 114 13.40 16.27 -7.91
C LEU A 114 13.81 16.46 -6.44
N LEU A 115 14.43 17.59 -6.13
CA LEU A 115 14.93 17.89 -4.79
C LEU A 115 13.80 18.04 -3.77
N ASP A 116 12.70 18.72 -4.12
CA ASP A 116 11.52 18.82 -3.25
C ASP A 116 10.91 17.43 -2.97
N GLY A 117 10.90 16.55 -3.98
CA GLY A 117 10.44 15.17 -3.83
C GLY A 117 11.37 14.34 -2.93
N ALA A 118 12.68 14.51 -3.06
CA ALA A 118 13.68 13.82 -2.25
C ALA A 118 13.70 14.32 -0.79
N ALA A 119 13.52 15.62 -0.57
CA ALA A 119 13.50 16.25 0.76
C ALA A 119 12.34 15.76 1.65
N ALA A 120 11.33 15.10 1.07
CA ALA A 120 10.29 14.43 1.83
C ALA A 120 10.76 13.15 2.55
N TYR A 121 11.91 12.59 2.15
CA TYR A 121 12.45 11.30 2.60
C TYR A 121 13.91 11.38 3.06
N ALA A 122 14.57 12.52 2.85
CA ALA A 122 15.92 12.80 3.28
C ALA A 122 15.99 14.17 3.99
N SER A 123 16.76 14.26 5.08
CA SER A 123 17.00 15.51 5.81
C SER A 123 17.81 16.53 4.99
N ARG A 124 18.71 16.02 4.14
CA ARG A 124 19.50 16.80 3.19
C ARG A 124 19.54 16.05 1.86
N ALA A 125 19.20 16.78 0.80
CA ALA A 125 19.23 16.32 -0.58
C ALA A 125 20.02 17.32 -1.43
N ILE A 126 21.01 16.88 -2.19
CA ILE A 126 21.84 17.73 -3.06
C ILE A 126 21.88 17.09 -4.45
N LEU A 127 21.71 17.91 -5.48
CA LEU A 127 21.77 17.44 -6.86
C LEU A 127 23.07 17.90 -7.51
N PHE A 128 23.79 16.93 -8.09
CA PHE A 128 24.97 17.19 -8.92
C PHE A 128 24.69 16.75 -10.35
N SER A 129 24.88 17.62 -11.34
CA SER A 129 24.92 17.21 -12.74
C SER A 129 26.30 16.65 -13.09
N VAL A 130 26.33 15.71 -14.03
CA VAL A 130 27.57 15.08 -14.52
C VAL A 130 27.89 15.63 -15.90
N ILE A 131 28.92 16.45 -16.00
CA ILE A 131 29.34 17.10 -17.24
C ILE A 131 30.81 16.78 -17.49
N ASN A 132 31.10 16.08 -18.60
CA ASN A 132 32.47 15.72 -19.01
C ASN A 132 33.29 14.98 -17.93
N GLY A 133 32.65 14.18 -17.08
CA GLY A 133 33.35 13.46 -16.00
C GLY A 133 33.65 14.33 -14.77
N GLU A 134 33.00 15.49 -14.66
CA GLU A 134 33.04 16.36 -13.49
C GLU A 134 31.64 16.50 -12.91
N LEU A 135 31.58 16.64 -11.59
CA LEU A 135 30.35 16.95 -10.86
C LEU A 135 30.19 18.47 -10.80
N GLN A 136 29.03 18.94 -11.23
CA GLN A 136 28.63 20.33 -11.08
C GLN A 136 27.45 20.39 -10.11
N TYR A 137 27.58 21.19 -9.06
CA TYR A 137 26.49 21.45 -8.13
C TYR A 137 25.35 22.18 -8.86
N GLU A 138 24.12 21.71 -8.67
CA GLU A 138 22.92 22.33 -9.23
C GLU A 138 22.13 23.08 -8.15
N ASP A 139 21.63 22.35 -7.14
CA ASP A 139 20.84 22.90 -6.05
C ASP A 139 20.74 21.88 -4.87
N HIS A 140 20.20 22.30 -3.73
CA HIS A 140 19.98 21.44 -2.55
C HIS A 140 18.68 21.76 -1.80
N ARG A 141 18.28 20.85 -0.93
CA ARG A 141 17.25 21.05 0.11
C ARG A 141 17.80 20.51 1.42
N SER A 142 17.88 21.36 2.43
CA SER A 142 18.18 20.97 3.80
C SER A 142 17.62 21.99 4.78
N ASN A 143 17.55 21.61 6.05
CA ASN A 143 17.07 22.47 7.13
C ASN A 143 18.17 23.37 7.73
N GLU A 144 19.44 23.00 7.56
CA GLU A 144 20.57 23.59 8.29
C GLU A 144 21.47 24.48 7.42
N GLU A 145 21.65 24.15 6.15
CA GLU A 145 22.60 24.87 5.29
C GLU A 145 21.93 25.99 4.50
N GLN A 146 22.37 27.22 4.75
CA GLN A 146 22.10 28.38 3.89
C GLN A 146 23.41 28.80 3.23
N GLY A 147 23.39 29.02 1.91
CA GLY A 147 24.57 29.48 1.16
C GLY A 147 25.49 28.37 0.64
N LEU A 148 25.04 27.11 0.60
CA LEU A 148 25.83 25.99 0.03
C LEU A 148 26.30 26.26 -1.41
N ALA A 149 25.50 27.02 -2.18
CA ALA A 149 25.81 27.42 -3.54
C ALA A 149 27.11 28.23 -3.66
N ASP A 150 27.38 29.13 -2.70
CA ASP A 150 28.60 29.96 -2.71
C ASP A 150 29.84 29.12 -2.37
N VAL A 151 29.67 28.10 -1.54
CA VAL A 151 30.77 27.26 -1.05
C VAL A 151 31.11 26.15 -2.04
N LEU A 152 30.11 25.62 -2.75
CA LEU A 152 30.27 24.58 -3.77
C LEU A 152 30.40 25.15 -5.19
N ASP A 153 30.72 26.43 -5.33
CA ASP A 153 30.91 27.07 -6.64
C ASP A 153 32.04 26.39 -7.44
N GLY A 154 31.76 26.01 -8.69
CA GLY A 154 32.68 25.30 -9.57
C GLY A 154 32.44 23.79 -9.67
N ARG A 155 33.45 23.06 -10.15
CA ARG A 155 33.35 21.64 -10.50
C ARG A 155 34.25 20.76 -9.64
N ILE A 156 33.81 19.55 -9.36
CA ILE A 156 34.55 18.54 -8.61
C ILE A 156 34.92 17.40 -9.56
N ALA A 157 36.20 17.07 -9.65
CA ALA A 157 36.66 15.97 -10.48
C ALA A 157 36.25 14.63 -9.86
N LEU A 158 35.74 13.70 -10.67
CA LEU A 158 35.34 12.37 -10.18
C LEU A 158 36.51 11.56 -9.61
N SER A 159 37.75 11.86 -10.02
CA SER A 159 38.95 11.26 -9.43
C SER A 159 39.09 11.54 -7.94
N ASP A 160 38.53 12.66 -7.49
CA ASP A 160 38.60 13.10 -6.10
C ASP A 160 37.39 12.62 -5.29
N ALA A 161 36.40 11.99 -5.95
CA ALA A 161 35.15 11.51 -5.35
C ALA A 161 34.84 10.05 -5.80
N PRO A 162 35.56 9.05 -5.28
CA PRO A 162 35.45 7.65 -5.71
C PRO A 162 34.04 7.04 -5.60
N ALA A 163 33.25 7.45 -4.60
CA ALA A 163 31.87 6.97 -4.45
C ALA A 163 30.97 7.45 -5.60
N PHE A 164 31.15 8.70 -6.05
CA PHE A 164 30.46 9.22 -7.23
C PHE A 164 30.95 8.53 -8.51
N GLY A 165 32.25 8.25 -8.62
CA GLY A 165 32.81 7.45 -9.71
C GLY A 165 32.15 6.06 -9.80
N SER A 166 31.99 5.39 -8.66
CA SER A 166 31.32 4.09 -8.57
C SER A 166 29.87 4.15 -9.10
N VAL A 167 29.12 5.21 -8.81
CA VAL A 167 27.75 5.42 -9.33
C VAL A 167 27.74 5.51 -10.86
N LEU A 168 28.73 6.15 -11.48
CA LEU A 168 28.83 6.25 -12.94
C LEU A 168 29.12 4.89 -13.58
N GLU A 169 29.98 4.09 -12.94
CA GLU A 169 30.41 2.78 -13.44
C GLU A 169 29.30 1.73 -13.33
N THR A 170 28.62 1.66 -12.18
CA THR A 170 27.58 0.66 -11.92
C THR A 170 26.21 1.08 -12.43
N MET A 171 25.97 2.40 -12.54
CA MET A 171 24.63 2.98 -12.72
C MET A 171 23.63 2.51 -11.64
N ASP A 172 24.12 2.26 -10.43
CA ASP A 172 23.35 1.81 -9.28
C ASP A 172 23.50 2.76 -8.09
N ALA A 173 22.60 2.68 -7.12
CA ALA A 173 22.70 3.44 -5.89
C ALA A 173 23.91 2.99 -5.07
N VAL A 174 24.69 3.94 -4.57
CA VAL A 174 25.88 3.69 -3.73
C VAL A 174 25.65 4.28 -2.36
N ILE A 175 25.80 3.45 -1.33
CA ILE A 175 25.80 3.89 0.07
C ILE A 175 27.25 3.93 0.53
N CYS A 176 27.73 5.09 0.96
CA CYS A 176 29.11 5.28 1.42
C CYS A 176 29.14 6.12 2.69
N MET A 177 30.34 6.27 3.27
CA MET A 177 30.56 7.14 4.41
C MET A 177 30.83 8.57 3.96
N ALA A 178 30.37 9.57 4.73
CA ALA A 178 30.61 11.00 4.47
C ALA A 178 32.07 11.42 4.77
N THR A 179 33.04 10.76 4.13
CA THR A 179 34.48 11.01 4.35
C THR A 179 35.12 11.63 3.12
N ALA A 180 36.21 12.39 3.33
CA ALA A 180 36.96 13.02 2.24
C ALA A 180 37.45 12.01 1.18
N GLY A 181 37.73 10.77 1.58
CA GLY A 181 38.17 9.71 0.68
C GLY A 181 37.07 9.11 -0.20
N GLU A 182 35.80 9.29 0.16
CA GLU A 182 34.65 8.73 -0.58
C GLU A 182 33.95 9.80 -1.42
N ILE A 183 33.67 10.96 -0.82
CA ILE A 183 32.86 12.03 -1.43
C ILE A 183 33.66 13.25 -1.88
N SER A 184 35.00 13.25 -1.76
CA SER A 184 35.93 14.39 -1.88
C SER A 184 36.11 15.23 -0.62
N ALA A 185 37.33 15.76 -0.46
CA ALA A 185 37.69 16.65 0.63
C ALA A 185 36.80 17.90 0.68
N ARG A 186 36.53 18.51 -0.50
CA ARG A 186 35.69 19.70 -0.59
C ARG A 186 34.27 19.44 -0.08
N LEU A 187 33.64 18.32 -0.45
CA LEU A 187 32.30 17.99 0.04
C LEU A 187 32.32 17.61 1.51
N ALA A 188 33.33 16.86 1.96
CA ALA A 188 33.47 16.48 3.37
C ALA A 188 33.67 17.69 4.30
N ASP A 189 34.42 18.70 3.86
CA ASP A 189 34.65 19.94 4.63
C ASP A 189 33.36 20.75 4.79
N VAL A 190 32.53 20.80 3.75
CA VAL A 190 31.31 21.62 3.71
C VAL A 190 30.13 20.91 4.39
N LEU A 191 29.95 19.62 4.12
CA LEU A 191 28.80 18.84 4.59
C LEU A 191 29.02 18.25 5.99
N GLY A 192 30.25 18.34 6.50
CA GLY A 192 30.66 17.83 7.79
C GLY A 192 31.09 16.37 7.71
N SER A 193 32.40 16.15 7.74
CA SER A 193 32.97 14.80 7.74
C SER A 193 32.65 14.04 9.04
N SER A 194 32.24 12.78 8.90
CA SER A 194 32.01 11.89 10.04
C SER A 194 32.17 10.43 9.63
N GLU A 195 32.86 9.67 10.48
CA GLU A 195 33.03 8.21 10.33
C GLU A 195 31.77 7.40 10.69
N ASP A 196 30.70 8.07 11.15
CA ASP A 196 29.43 7.43 11.47
C ASP A 196 28.29 7.86 10.53
N ARG A 197 28.48 8.91 9.72
CA ARG A 197 27.45 9.41 8.79
C ARG A 197 27.48 8.69 7.46
N ARG A 198 26.36 8.04 7.14
CA ARG A 198 26.14 7.37 5.86
C ARG A 198 25.39 8.28 4.91
N VAL A 199 25.82 8.27 3.65
CA VAL A 199 25.21 9.03 2.57
C VAL A 199 24.82 8.07 1.46
N SER A 200 23.69 8.35 0.81
CA SER A 200 23.21 7.61 -0.36
C SER A 200 23.39 8.46 -1.60
N LEU A 201 24.05 7.91 -2.61
CA LEU A 201 24.25 8.51 -3.91
C LEU A 201 23.39 7.74 -4.92
N LEU A 202 22.44 8.41 -5.53
CA LEU A 202 21.48 7.78 -6.43
C LEU A 202 21.62 8.33 -7.86
N PRO A 203 21.78 7.47 -8.88
CA PRO A 203 21.94 7.92 -10.25
C PRO A 203 20.61 8.36 -10.86
N VAL A 204 20.64 9.50 -11.56
CA VAL A 204 19.61 9.89 -12.53
C VAL A 204 20.08 9.44 -13.91
N ILE A 205 19.48 8.36 -14.41
CA ILE A 205 19.90 7.70 -15.64
C ILE A 205 19.07 8.18 -16.82
N VAL A 206 19.73 8.59 -17.91
CA VAL A 206 19.09 9.00 -19.17
C VAL A 206 19.59 8.14 -20.33
N GLY A 207 19.05 8.35 -21.53
CA GLY A 207 19.48 7.66 -22.75
C GLY A 207 18.84 6.28 -22.95
N GLN A 208 17.77 5.97 -22.22
CA GLN A 208 17.01 4.72 -22.41
C GLN A 208 16.35 4.69 -23.78
N SER A 209 15.79 5.82 -24.22
CA SER A 209 15.19 5.97 -25.55
C SER A 209 16.18 5.79 -26.71
N GLN A 210 17.48 5.97 -26.46
CA GLN A 210 18.55 5.94 -27.46
C GLN A 210 19.42 4.68 -27.39
N GLY A 211 19.18 3.79 -26.43
CA GLY A 211 19.99 2.59 -26.20
C GLY A 211 21.39 2.86 -25.63
N LYS A 212 21.71 4.10 -25.24
CA LYS A 212 22.99 4.48 -24.61
C LYS A 212 22.72 5.08 -23.23
N ARG A 213 22.56 4.20 -22.24
CA ARG A 213 22.36 4.61 -20.85
C ARG A 213 23.59 5.37 -20.35
N ARG A 214 23.35 6.45 -19.60
CA ARG A 214 24.39 7.19 -18.88
C ARG A 214 23.81 7.87 -17.65
N VAL A 215 24.64 8.10 -16.64
CA VAL A 215 24.28 8.94 -15.50
C VAL A 215 24.37 10.41 -15.92
N ALA A 216 23.26 11.13 -15.87
CA ALA A 216 23.21 12.56 -16.19
C ALA A 216 23.35 13.45 -14.94
N ALA A 217 22.88 12.95 -13.80
CA ALA A 217 22.97 13.61 -12.51
C ALA A 217 23.05 12.56 -11.40
N ILE A 218 23.49 12.97 -10.21
CA ILE A 218 23.55 12.16 -9.01
C ILE A 218 22.85 12.94 -7.90
N LEU A 219 21.87 12.29 -7.26
CA LEU A 219 21.23 12.77 -6.06
C LEU A 219 22.04 12.27 -4.85
N TYR A 220 22.64 13.18 -4.11
CA TYR A 220 23.17 12.94 -2.78
C TYR A 220 22.04 13.08 -1.77
N ALA A 221 21.89 12.12 -0.86
CA ALA A 221 20.89 12.14 0.19
C ALA A 221 21.47 11.65 1.51
N GLU A 222 21.13 12.33 2.61
CA GLU A 222 21.46 11.90 3.98
C GLU A 222 20.35 12.18 5.00
N ASN A 223 20.41 11.46 6.12
CA ASN A 223 19.54 11.59 7.29
C ASN A 223 20.39 11.70 8.55
N ASP A 224 19.93 12.50 9.52
CA ASP A 224 20.68 12.77 10.75
C ASP A 224 20.73 11.58 11.72
N SER A 225 19.66 10.80 11.81
CA SER A 225 19.51 9.78 12.86
C SER A 225 19.05 8.40 12.39
N GLU A 226 18.32 8.32 11.28
CA GLU A 226 17.78 7.06 10.76
C GLU A 226 18.34 6.75 9.37
N PRO A 227 18.56 5.47 9.02
CA PRO A 227 18.90 5.10 7.66
C PRO A 227 17.85 5.59 6.68
N ILE A 228 18.29 6.14 5.54
CA ILE A 228 17.40 6.51 4.45
C ILE A 228 16.73 5.26 3.88
N ASP A 229 15.42 5.35 3.60
CA ASP A 229 14.77 4.39 2.70
C ASP A 229 15.18 4.70 1.26
N VAL A 230 16.20 3.99 0.79
CA VAL A 230 16.77 4.20 -0.55
C VAL A 230 15.76 3.85 -1.65
N ASN A 231 14.82 2.94 -1.40
CA ASN A 231 13.90 2.43 -2.43
C ASN A 231 12.99 3.54 -2.98
N VAL A 232 12.45 4.39 -2.10
CA VAL A 232 11.58 5.49 -2.54
C VAL A 232 12.37 6.55 -3.32
N LEU A 233 13.62 6.80 -2.92
CA LEU A 233 14.50 7.71 -3.64
C LEU A 233 14.91 7.15 -5.01
N GLU A 234 15.15 5.84 -5.14
CA GLU A 234 15.39 5.18 -6.43
C GLU A 234 14.20 5.31 -7.36
N VAL A 235 12.98 5.14 -6.85
CA VAL A 235 11.76 5.36 -7.64
C VAL A 235 11.70 6.81 -8.12
N ILE A 236 12.00 7.78 -7.26
CA ILE A 236 12.01 9.20 -7.61
C ILE A 236 13.08 9.50 -8.66
N THR A 237 14.31 9.02 -8.49
CA THR A 237 15.41 9.27 -9.46
C THR A 237 15.18 8.53 -10.77
N ALA A 238 14.52 7.37 -10.76
CA ALA A 238 14.10 6.67 -11.98
C ALA A 238 13.04 7.47 -12.76
N ILE A 239 12.03 8.02 -12.08
CA ILE A 239 11.03 8.91 -12.71
C ILE A 239 11.72 10.17 -13.25
N ALA A 240 12.62 10.75 -12.47
CA ALA A 240 13.39 11.93 -12.86
C ALA A 240 14.22 11.64 -14.12
N GLY A 241 14.94 10.52 -14.16
CA GLY A 241 15.75 10.12 -15.33
C GLY A 241 14.90 9.93 -16.59
N ASN A 242 13.74 9.28 -16.47
CA ASN A 242 12.83 9.10 -17.60
C ASN A 242 12.24 10.42 -18.12
N THR A 243 11.80 11.30 -17.23
CA THR A 243 11.28 12.63 -17.63
C THR A 243 12.37 13.51 -18.25
N LEU A 244 13.60 13.45 -17.73
CA LEU A 244 14.74 14.15 -18.31
C LEU A 244 15.13 13.60 -19.69
N ASP A 245 15.12 12.28 -19.88
CA ASP A 245 15.40 11.66 -21.18
C ASP A 245 14.35 12.06 -22.23
N ALA A 246 13.07 12.03 -21.85
CA ALA A 246 11.96 12.47 -22.71
C ALA A 246 12.11 13.95 -23.11
N ARG A 247 12.44 14.83 -22.16
CA ARG A 247 12.67 16.25 -22.41
C ARG A 247 13.82 16.49 -23.37
N GLN A 248 14.97 15.84 -23.14
CA GLN A 248 16.12 15.94 -24.03
C GLN A 248 15.79 15.41 -25.43
N ALA A 249 14.98 14.36 -25.55
CA ALA A 249 14.53 13.84 -26.84
C ALA A 249 13.63 14.83 -27.58
N SER A 250 12.66 15.45 -26.91
CA SER A 250 11.79 16.49 -27.50
C SER A 250 12.57 17.73 -27.93
N GLN A 251 13.52 18.19 -27.10
CA GLN A 251 14.40 19.32 -27.45
C GLN A 251 15.26 19.01 -28.68
N ARG A 252 15.86 17.82 -28.75
CA ARG A 252 16.61 17.37 -29.92
C ARG A 252 15.74 17.37 -31.19
N GLN A 253 14.52 16.84 -31.12
CA GLN A 253 13.58 16.88 -32.24
C GLN A 253 13.26 18.31 -32.70
N ALA A 254 12.97 19.22 -31.75
CA ALA A 254 12.70 20.62 -32.05
C ALA A 254 13.91 21.34 -32.70
N THR A 255 15.13 21.08 -32.23
CA THR A 255 16.36 21.66 -32.81
C THR A 255 16.78 21.02 -34.15
N SER A 256 16.36 19.78 -34.42
CA SER A 256 16.66 19.06 -35.67
C SER A 256 15.63 19.28 -36.79
N ALA A 257 14.51 19.94 -36.48
CA ALA A 257 13.52 20.32 -37.49
C ALA A 257 14.13 21.44 -38.38
N PRO A 258 14.27 21.23 -39.70
CA PRO A 258 14.82 22.27 -40.56
C PRO A 258 13.86 23.47 -40.58
N ALA A 259 14.40 24.65 -40.30
CA ALA A 259 13.75 25.92 -40.59
C ALA A 259 13.62 26.08 -42.12
N GLY A 260 12.54 25.56 -42.70
CA GLY A 260 12.32 25.60 -44.14
C GLY A 260 10.93 25.15 -44.55
N ASN A 261 10.15 26.12 -45.03
CA ASN A 261 8.96 26.01 -45.87
C ASN A 261 7.64 25.52 -45.25
N LEU A 262 6.79 26.51 -45.00
CA LEU A 262 5.34 26.45 -45.23
C LEU A 262 5.03 25.94 -46.65
N MET A 263 3.97 25.13 -46.76
CA MET A 263 3.28 24.62 -47.97
C MET A 263 3.91 23.42 -48.72
N SER A 264 3.32 22.23 -48.59
CA SER A 264 2.48 21.61 -49.64
C SER A 264 2.13 20.16 -49.26
N ILE A 265 0.85 19.82 -49.42
CA ILE A 265 0.26 18.49 -49.24
C ILE A 265 0.41 17.70 -50.54
N ALA A 266 1.10 16.54 -50.53
CA ALA A 266 0.87 15.41 -51.43
C ALA A 266 1.59 14.13 -50.92
N PRO A 267 1.04 12.92 -51.19
CA PRO A 267 1.28 11.73 -50.39
C PRO A 267 2.46 10.88 -50.89
N VAL A 268 3.19 10.23 -49.98
CA VAL A 268 4.17 9.19 -50.35
C VAL A 268 3.65 7.83 -49.91
N VAL A 269 3.62 6.96 -50.91
CA VAL A 269 3.17 5.57 -50.95
C VAL A 269 3.92 4.70 -49.94
N ALA A 270 3.15 3.89 -49.21
CA ALA A 270 3.61 2.87 -48.29
C ALA A 270 4.06 1.59 -49.02
N LEU A 271 5.04 0.88 -48.45
CA LEU A 271 5.20 -0.57 -48.58
C LEU A 271 5.20 -1.22 -47.19
N PRO A 272 4.77 -2.49 -47.09
CA PRO A 272 3.91 -2.94 -46.01
C PRO A 272 4.69 -3.66 -44.90
N VAL A 273 4.35 -3.33 -43.65
CA VAL A 273 4.45 -4.28 -42.54
C VAL A 273 3.03 -4.67 -42.17
N ALA A 274 2.78 -5.97 -42.19
CA ALA A 274 1.51 -6.60 -41.89
C ALA A 274 0.99 -6.23 -40.48
N ALA A 275 -0.31 -5.96 -40.41
CA ALA A 275 -1.09 -5.47 -39.29
C ALA A 275 -1.88 -6.63 -38.60
N PRO A 276 -2.84 -6.40 -37.66
CA PRO A 276 -3.25 -5.15 -37.00
C PRO A 276 -3.55 -5.25 -35.47
N ALA A 277 -3.59 -4.09 -34.77
CA ALA A 277 -4.56 -3.66 -33.74
C ALA A 277 -3.92 -2.60 -32.80
N ALA A 278 -4.43 -1.39 -32.58
CA ALA A 278 -5.61 -0.69 -33.03
C ALA A 278 -5.24 0.79 -33.26
N THR A 279 -5.62 1.30 -34.42
CA THR A 279 -5.44 2.68 -34.87
C THR A 279 -6.34 3.60 -34.04
N GLY A 280 -5.79 4.21 -32.99
CA GLY A 280 -6.40 5.42 -32.43
C GLY A 280 -6.14 6.60 -33.39
N PRO A 281 -7.11 7.49 -33.66
CA PRO A 281 -6.86 8.82 -34.20
C PRO A 281 -5.64 9.49 -33.55
N ASP A 282 -4.88 10.20 -34.37
CA ASP A 282 -3.70 10.95 -33.95
C ASP A 282 -4.12 12.15 -33.08
N TRP A 283 -4.17 11.91 -31.76
CA TRP A 283 -4.59 12.84 -30.72
C TRP A 283 -3.88 14.19 -30.76
N SER A 284 -2.63 14.20 -31.24
CA SER A 284 -1.78 15.40 -31.29
C SER A 284 -2.34 16.50 -32.19
N LYS A 285 -3.30 16.17 -33.06
CA LYS A 285 -3.95 17.08 -34.01
C LYS A 285 -5.27 17.66 -33.51
N LEU A 286 -5.82 17.17 -32.38
CA LEU A 286 -7.06 17.69 -31.82
C LEU A 286 -6.81 18.97 -30.99
N PRO A 287 -7.81 19.86 -30.84
CA PRO A 287 -7.75 20.95 -29.89
C PRO A 287 -7.43 20.46 -28.47
N ARG A 288 -6.71 21.27 -27.69
CA ARG A 288 -6.26 20.91 -26.33
C ARG A 288 -7.42 20.48 -25.42
N GLU A 289 -8.57 21.13 -25.55
CA GLU A 289 -9.79 20.80 -24.80
C GLU A 289 -10.32 19.39 -25.13
N GLU A 290 -10.31 19.00 -26.40
CA GLU A 290 -10.67 17.64 -26.81
C GLU A 290 -9.64 16.61 -26.33
N GLN A 291 -8.34 16.92 -26.39
CA GLN A 291 -7.29 16.03 -25.86
C GLN A 291 -7.47 15.75 -24.36
N GLU A 292 -7.81 16.78 -23.58
CA GLU A 292 -8.09 16.66 -22.15
C GLU A 292 -9.34 15.80 -21.88
N LEU A 293 -10.38 15.94 -22.70
CA LEU A 293 -11.58 15.12 -22.64
C LEU A 293 -11.29 13.65 -22.99
N HIS A 294 -10.44 13.39 -23.98
CA HIS A 294 -9.95 12.05 -24.31
C HIS A 294 -9.15 11.43 -23.17
N ALA A 295 -8.24 12.19 -22.54
CA ALA A 295 -7.50 11.73 -21.37
C ALA A 295 -8.43 11.44 -20.18
N LYS A 296 -9.49 12.24 -20.00
CA LYS A 296 -10.52 12.01 -18.97
C LYS A 296 -11.35 10.75 -19.25
N ALA A 297 -11.76 10.53 -20.50
CA ALA A 297 -12.49 9.35 -20.93
C ALA A 297 -11.67 8.05 -20.72
N GLN A 298 -10.37 8.08 -21.02
CA GLN A 298 -9.46 6.95 -20.74
C GLN A 298 -9.34 6.66 -19.24
N ARG A 299 -9.17 7.70 -18.41
CA ARG A 299 -9.13 7.54 -16.95
C ARG A 299 -10.43 6.96 -16.42
N PHE A 300 -11.57 7.46 -16.89
CA PHE A 300 -12.88 6.94 -16.54
C PHE A 300 -12.99 5.44 -16.86
N ALA A 301 -12.63 5.04 -18.08
CA ALA A 301 -12.69 3.64 -18.51
C ALA A 301 -11.83 2.73 -17.63
N ARG A 302 -10.57 3.12 -17.38
CA ARG A 302 -9.65 2.36 -16.52
C ARG A 302 -10.17 2.18 -15.10
N VAL A 303 -10.69 3.26 -14.50
CA VAL A 303 -11.22 3.22 -13.13
C VAL A 303 -12.44 2.29 -13.06
N ARG A 304 -13.42 2.49 -13.93
CA ARG A 304 -14.65 1.68 -13.93
C ARG A 304 -14.39 0.19 -14.16
N VAL A 305 -13.50 -0.14 -15.09
CA VAL A 305 -13.15 -1.53 -15.38
C VAL A 305 -12.31 -2.14 -14.25
N ALA A 306 -11.42 -1.37 -13.61
CA ALA A 306 -10.68 -1.81 -12.43
C ALA A 306 -11.61 -2.06 -11.22
N GLU A 307 -12.62 -1.22 -11.02
CA GLU A 307 -13.65 -1.42 -9.99
C GLU A 307 -14.41 -2.75 -10.20
N MET A 308 -14.81 -3.05 -11.44
CA MET A 308 -15.46 -4.33 -11.77
C MET A 308 -14.53 -5.51 -11.48
N ARG A 309 -13.25 -5.42 -11.86
CA ARG A 309 -12.25 -6.46 -11.61
C ARG A 309 -12.00 -6.69 -10.12
N LEU A 310 -12.03 -5.62 -9.31
CA LEU A 310 -11.75 -5.68 -7.88
C LEU A 310 -12.96 -6.18 -7.08
N TYR A 311 -14.14 -5.61 -7.30
CA TYR A 311 -15.32 -5.85 -6.46
C TYR A 311 -16.20 -6.99 -6.96
N GLN A 312 -16.09 -7.37 -8.23
CA GLN A 312 -16.87 -8.46 -8.83
C GLN A 312 -15.97 -9.63 -9.29
N ALA A 313 -14.88 -9.89 -8.55
CA ALA A 313 -13.85 -10.87 -8.93
C ALA A 313 -14.41 -12.27 -9.23
N GLN A 314 -15.39 -12.75 -8.46
CA GLN A 314 -16.04 -14.04 -8.70
C GLN A 314 -16.83 -14.05 -10.02
N ALA A 315 -17.61 -13.00 -10.29
CA ALA A 315 -18.40 -12.88 -11.52
C ALA A 315 -17.50 -12.71 -12.76
N VAL A 316 -16.37 -11.99 -12.63
CA VAL A 316 -15.36 -11.89 -13.70
C VAL A 316 -14.75 -13.26 -14.00
N ARG A 317 -14.42 -14.05 -12.97
CA ARG A 317 -13.85 -15.38 -13.13
C ARG A 317 -14.85 -16.33 -13.82
N GLN A 318 -16.08 -16.42 -13.30
CA GLN A 318 -17.13 -17.26 -13.89
C GLN A 318 -17.46 -16.81 -15.32
N GLY A 319 -17.57 -15.51 -15.56
CA GLY A 319 -17.81 -14.97 -16.90
C GLY A 319 -16.71 -15.29 -17.91
N ARG A 320 -15.44 -15.41 -17.48
CA ARG A 320 -14.35 -15.88 -18.33
C ARG A 320 -14.44 -17.38 -18.61
N GLU A 321 -14.70 -18.18 -17.58
CA GLU A 321 -14.84 -19.64 -17.69
C GLU A 321 -15.97 -20.01 -18.67
N ASP A 322 -17.08 -19.27 -18.63
CA ASP A 322 -18.25 -19.50 -19.50
C ASP A 322 -18.22 -18.71 -20.82
N ALA A 323 -17.18 -17.91 -21.07
CA ALA A 323 -17.09 -16.95 -22.19
C ALA A 323 -18.33 -16.03 -22.31
N ARG A 324 -18.86 -15.58 -21.16
CA ARG A 324 -20.07 -14.77 -21.00
C ARG A 324 -19.88 -13.63 -20.00
N LEU A 325 -18.76 -12.91 -20.10
CA LEU A 325 -18.43 -11.78 -19.20
C LEU A 325 -19.52 -10.71 -19.15
N TYR A 326 -20.15 -10.39 -20.29
CA TYR A 326 -21.19 -9.37 -20.31
C TYR A 326 -22.43 -9.76 -19.50
N VAL A 327 -22.85 -11.02 -19.55
CA VAL A 327 -24.02 -11.48 -18.78
C VAL A 327 -23.70 -11.50 -17.28
N ALA A 328 -22.51 -11.98 -16.92
CA ALA A 328 -22.06 -12.05 -15.52
C ALA A 328 -21.93 -10.65 -14.87
N LEU A 329 -21.57 -9.62 -15.65
CA LEU A 329 -21.34 -8.25 -15.17
C LEU A 329 -22.34 -7.22 -15.71
N ARG A 330 -23.49 -7.68 -16.23
CA ARG A 330 -24.45 -6.84 -16.98
C ARG A 330 -24.76 -5.52 -16.29
N GLY A 331 -25.10 -5.57 -15.00
CA GLY A 331 -25.48 -4.37 -14.24
C GLY A 331 -24.38 -3.32 -14.12
N GLU A 332 -23.11 -3.73 -14.00
CA GLU A 332 -21.97 -2.81 -13.92
C GLU A 332 -21.55 -2.32 -15.31
N MET A 333 -21.48 -3.24 -16.29
CA MET A 333 -21.11 -2.90 -17.66
C MET A 333 -22.12 -1.95 -18.31
N ASP A 334 -23.42 -2.17 -18.14
CA ASP A 334 -24.45 -1.29 -18.69
C ASP A 334 -24.43 0.09 -18.05
N ARG A 335 -24.21 0.17 -16.73
CA ARG A 335 -24.02 1.46 -16.04
C ARG A 335 -22.78 2.19 -16.54
N GLY A 336 -21.66 1.51 -16.66
CA GLY A 336 -20.41 2.07 -17.18
C GLY A 336 -20.56 2.57 -18.62
N ARG A 337 -21.21 1.78 -19.48
CA ARG A 337 -21.53 2.16 -20.88
C ARG A 337 -22.45 3.38 -20.95
N ALA A 338 -23.51 3.40 -20.15
CA ALA A 338 -24.46 4.51 -20.13
C ALA A 338 -23.79 5.81 -19.67
N GLN A 339 -22.98 5.75 -18.62
CA GLN A 339 -22.24 6.91 -18.13
C GLN A 339 -21.18 7.38 -19.14
N PHE A 340 -20.42 6.46 -19.74
CA PHE A 340 -19.43 6.80 -20.77
C PHE A 340 -20.09 7.48 -21.98
N LYS A 341 -21.22 6.93 -22.44
CA LYS A 341 -21.99 7.51 -23.53
C LYS A 341 -22.48 8.91 -23.21
N HIS A 342 -22.99 9.14 -22.00
CA HIS A 342 -23.49 10.44 -21.58
C HIS A 342 -22.37 11.48 -21.43
N GLU A 343 -21.26 11.10 -20.79
CA GLU A 343 -20.17 12.04 -20.45
C GLU A 343 -19.20 12.32 -21.61
N PHE A 344 -18.99 11.39 -22.55
CA PHE A 344 -17.89 11.51 -23.52
C PHE A 344 -18.30 11.40 -24.99
N LEU A 345 -19.36 10.65 -25.32
CA LEU A 345 -19.76 10.43 -26.73
C LEU A 345 -20.53 11.60 -27.38
N HIS A 346 -20.58 12.76 -26.72
CA HIS A 346 -21.09 14.00 -27.34
C HIS A 346 -20.04 14.66 -28.25
N ILE A 347 -18.78 14.22 -28.20
CA ILE A 347 -17.69 14.72 -29.06
C ILE A 347 -17.53 13.78 -30.26
N PRO A 348 -17.56 14.27 -31.51
CA PRO A 348 -17.45 13.42 -32.71
C PRO A 348 -16.13 12.64 -32.83
N SER A 349 -15.05 13.14 -32.22
CA SER A 349 -13.73 12.48 -32.21
C SER A 349 -13.62 11.36 -31.18
N MET A 350 -14.62 11.19 -30.29
CA MET A 350 -14.52 10.29 -29.14
C MET A 350 -14.49 8.81 -29.55
N ILE A 351 -13.54 8.07 -28.98
CA ILE A 351 -13.46 6.61 -29.12
C ILE A 351 -14.11 5.96 -27.90
N ASP A 352 -14.71 4.80 -28.10
CA ASP A 352 -15.17 3.94 -27.02
C ASP A 352 -14.00 3.28 -26.24
N TYR A 353 -13.28 4.09 -25.46
CA TYR A 353 -12.25 3.60 -24.55
C TYR A 353 -12.81 2.65 -23.50
N PHE A 354 -14.11 2.74 -23.20
CA PHE A 354 -14.75 1.83 -22.26
C PHE A 354 -14.76 0.41 -22.82
N HIS A 355 -15.19 0.22 -24.07
CA HIS A 355 -15.09 -1.07 -24.75
C HIS A 355 -13.65 -1.58 -24.84
N MET A 356 -12.71 -0.73 -25.24
CA MET A 356 -11.29 -1.13 -25.33
C MET A 356 -10.75 -1.66 -23.99
N GLU A 357 -11.07 -0.96 -22.90
CA GLU A 357 -10.59 -1.33 -21.58
C GLU A 357 -11.30 -2.59 -21.05
N LEU A 358 -12.57 -2.81 -21.38
CA LEU A 358 -13.27 -4.07 -21.08
C LEU A 358 -12.58 -5.26 -21.75
N VAL A 359 -12.24 -5.14 -23.04
CA VAL A 359 -11.55 -6.20 -23.80
C VAL A 359 -10.15 -6.43 -23.22
N ARG A 360 -9.38 -5.36 -23.04
CA ARG A 360 -8.00 -5.43 -22.53
C ARG A 360 -7.93 -6.02 -21.12
N THR A 361 -8.73 -5.50 -20.20
CA THR A 361 -8.55 -5.76 -18.76
C THR A 361 -9.46 -6.88 -18.24
N LEU A 362 -10.71 -6.98 -18.69
CA LEU A 362 -11.61 -8.06 -18.26
C LEU A 362 -11.53 -9.27 -19.19
N ALA A 363 -11.32 -9.06 -20.49
CA ALA A 363 -11.31 -10.13 -21.48
C ALA A 363 -9.90 -10.58 -21.90
N ASN A 364 -8.83 -10.08 -21.26
CA ASN A 364 -7.43 -10.42 -21.56
C ASN A 364 -7.09 -10.29 -23.06
N ASP A 365 -7.53 -9.19 -23.67
CA ASP A 365 -7.39 -8.89 -25.10
C ASP A 365 -8.19 -9.83 -26.05
N ASP A 366 -9.07 -10.69 -25.51
CA ASP A 366 -9.96 -11.56 -26.29
C ASP A 366 -11.43 -11.12 -26.18
N ALA A 367 -11.91 -10.41 -27.20
CA ALA A 367 -13.29 -9.92 -27.24
C ALA A 367 -14.36 -11.03 -27.29
N SER A 368 -14.00 -12.27 -27.66
CA SER A 368 -14.95 -13.39 -27.70
C SER A 368 -15.47 -13.77 -26.32
N LEU A 369 -14.70 -13.49 -25.25
CA LEU A 369 -15.07 -13.76 -23.87
C LEU A 369 -16.18 -12.84 -23.33
N LEU A 370 -16.48 -11.73 -24.01
CA LEU A 370 -17.59 -10.86 -23.66
C LEU A 370 -18.95 -11.56 -23.85
N GLY A 371 -19.01 -12.56 -24.73
CA GLY A 371 -20.20 -13.34 -25.02
C GLY A 371 -21.09 -12.72 -26.11
N PRO A 372 -21.96 -13.53 -26.74
CA PRO A 372 -22.78 -13.12 -27.88
C PRO A 372 -23.83 -12.06 -27.54
N GLU A 373 -24.20 -11.92 -26.27
CA GLU A 373 -25.16 -10.92 -25.81
C GLU A 373 -24.54 -9.52 -25.66
N TYR A 374 -23.21 -9.39 -25.76
CA TYR A 374 -22.54 -8.09 -25.67
C TYR A 374 -22.90 -7.20 -26.88
N PRO A 375 -23.45 -5.98 -26.67
CA PRO A 375 -23.93 -5.12 -27.76
C PRO A 375 -22.86 -4.59 -28.73
N GLY A 376 -21.58 -4.93 -28.52
CA GLY A 376 -20.45 -4.34 -29.25
C GLY A 376 -20.03 -2.97 -28.73
N PRO A 377 -19.08 -2.30 -29.38
CA PRO A 377 -18.68 -0.92 -29.07
C PRO A 377 -19.85 0.06 -29.23
N LEU A 378 -19.76 1.20 -28.54
CA LEU A 378 -20.76 2.26 -28.53
C LEU A 378 -20.68 3.20 -29.74
N VAL A 379 -19.64 3.08 -30.57
CA VAL A 379 -19.36 3.90 -31.76
C VAL A 379 -19.23 3.01 -32.98
#